data_AF-B2GHI8-F1
#
_entry.id   AF-B2GHI8-F1
#
_cell.length_a   1.000
_cell.length_b   1.000
_cell.length_c   1.000
_cell.angle_alpha   90.00
_cell.angle_beta   90.00
_cell.angle_gamma   90.00
#
_symmetry.space_group_name_H-M   'P 1'
#
loop_
_entity.id
_entity.type
_entity.pdbx_description
1 polymer ?
#
loop_
_entity_poly.entity_id
_entity_poly.type
_entity_poly.pdbx_seq_one_letter_code
_entity_poly.pdbx_strand_id
1 'polypeptide(L)' 'MRIAPGEIPVFWACGVTPQAAVVESAPPFAITHAPGHMLITDARDADYQVP' A
#
# COMPACT_ATOMS: atom_id res chain seq x y z
N MET A 1 -13.77 -6.76 6.20
CA MET A 1 -14.17 -6.99 4.79
C MET A 1 -15.08 -8.20 4.74
N ARG A 2 -16.18 -8.13 4.00
CA ARG A 2 -17.05 -9.28 3.70
C ARG A 2 -17.00 -9.49 2.19
N ILE A 3 -17.00 -10.75 1.76
CA ILE A 3 -17.08 -11.14 0.35
C ILE A 3 -18.45 -11.79 0.16
N ALA A 4 -19.29 -11.21 -0.69
CA ALA A 4 -20.65 -11.67 -0.95
C ALA A 4 -20.66 -12.89 -1.90
N PRO A 5 -21.75 -13.68 -1.93
CA PRO A 5 -21.89 -14.77 -2.88
C PRO A 5 -21.75 -14.27 -4.33
N GLY A 6 -20.86 -14.88 -5.10
CA GLY A 6 -20.58 -14.50 -6.49
C GLY A 6 -19.49 -13.45 -6.67
N GLU A 7 -18.98 -12.82 -5.59
CA GLU A 7 -17.81 -11.95 -5.68
C GLU A 7 -16.51 -12.75 -5.79
N ILE A 8 -15.61 -12.29 -6.67
CA ILE A 8 -14.30 -12.90 -6.88
C ILE A 8 -13.25 -11.99 -6.23
N PRO A 9 -12.43 -12.48 -5.28
CA PRO A 9 -11.37 -11.68 -4.70
C PRO A 9 -10.27 -11.41 -5.74
N VAL A 10 -9.87 -10.16 -5.86
CA VAL A 10 -8.76 -9.72 -6.71
C VAL A 10 -7.72 -9.03 -5.83
N PHE A 11 -6.45 -9.21 -6.18
CA PHE A 11 -5.31 -8.80 -5.37
C PHE A 11 -4.43 -7.85 -6.17
N TRP A 12 -3.95 -6.78 -5.53
CA TRP A 12 -3.03 -5.81 -6.11
C TRP A 12 -1.84 -5.60 -5.20
N ALA A 13 -0.69 -5.29 -5.80
CA ALA A 13 0.45 -4.80 -5.06
C ALA A 13 0.07 -3.49 -4.33
N CYS A 14 0.63 -3.29 -3.14
CA CYS A 14 0.33 -2.13 -2.31
C CYS A 14 1.62 -1.52 -1.77
N GLY A 15 1.61 -0.21 -1.52
CA GLY A 15 2.74 0.52 -0.94
C GLY A 15 3.14 0.10 0.48
N VAL A 16 2.51 -0.92 1.07
CA VAL A 16 2.89 -1.52 2.36
C VAL A 16 3.91 -2.65 2.23
N THR A 17 4.23 -3.13 1.02
CA THR A 17 5.31 -4.13 0.82
C THR A 17 6.65 -3.69 1.43
N PRO A 18 7.08 -2.41 1.33
CA PRO A 18 8.27 -1.92 2.03
C PRO A 18 8.19 -2.03 3.55
N GLN A 19 7.00 -1.92 4.15
CA GLN A 19 6.84 -2.09 5.61
C GLN A 19 7.12 -3.54 6.01
N ALA A 20 6.59 -4.51 5.27
CA ALA A 20 6.88 -5.92 5.49
C ALA A 20 8.38 -6.23 5.33
N ALA A 21 9.02 -5.65 4.31
CA ALA A 21 10.46 -5.82 4.09
C ALA A 21 11.31 -5.22 5.23
N VAL A 22 10.91 -4.07 5.79
CA VAL A 22 11.57 -3.47 6.97
C VAL A 22 11.49 -4.39 8.18
N VAL A 23 10.33 -5.02 8.43
CA VAL A 23 10.20 -5.97 9.55
C VAL A 23 11.15 -7.16 9.37
N GLU A 24 11.22 -7.74 8.17
CA GLU A 24 12.06 -8.91 7.89
C GLU A 24 13.56 -8.60 7.91
N SER A 25 13.97 -7.48 7.32
CA SER A 25 15.38 -7.07 7.24
C SER A 25 15.91 -6.42 8.52
N ALA A 26 15.02 -6.04 9.44
CA ALA A 26 15.32 -5.49 10.77
C ALA A 26 16.41 -4.39 10.77
N PRO A 27 16.23 -3.28 10.03
CA PRO A 27 17.15 -2.16 10.15
C PRO A 27 17.10 -1.61 11.59
N PRO A 28 18.19 -0.99 12.07
CA PRO A 28 18.24 -0.46 13.44
C PRO A 28 17.20 0.64 13.69
N PHE A 29 16.70 1.29 12.63
CA PHE A 29 15.67 2.31 12.72
C PHE A 29 14.96 2.48 11.37
N ALA A 30 13.66 2.72 11.39
CA ALA A 30 12.85 3.07 10.22
C ALA A 30 11.65 3.95 10.63
N ILE A 31 11.21 4.84 9.74
CA ILE A 31 10.00 5.65 9.90
C ILE A 31 9.06 5.33 8.74
N THR A 32 7.79 5.08 9.05
CA THR A 32 6.74 4.80 8.07
C THR A 32 5.44 5.52 8.44
N HIS A 33 4.51 5.58 7.50
CA HIS A 33 3.14 6.01 7.81
C HIS A 33 2.34 4.85 8.40
N ALA A 34 1.37 5.15 9.27
CA ALA A 34 0.42 4.16 9.76
C ALA A 34 -0.60 3.79 8.67
N PRO A 35 -1.11 2.53 8.62
CA PRO A 35 -2.17 2.15 7.70
C PRO A 35 -3.37 3.11 7.79
N GLY A 36 -3.88 3.53 6.62
CA GLY A 36 -4.96 4.53 6.53
C GLY A 36 -4.54 5.99 6.74
N HIS A 37 -3.26 6.27 7.05
CA HIS A 37 -2.72 7.62 7.31
C HIS A 37 -1.67 8.00 6.26
N MET A 38 -2.07 8.02 4.98
CA MET A 38 -1.16 8.27 3.86
C MET A 38 -0.81 9.76 3.72
N LEU A 39 0.30 10.06 3.05
CA LEU A 39 0.64 11.42 2.64
C LEU A 39 -0.24 11.84 1.46
N ILE A 40 -1.03 12.90 1.63
CA ILE A 40 -1.79 13.54 0.55
C ILE A 40 -0.87 14.55 -0.15
N THR A 41 -0.77 14.47 -1.47
CA THR A 41 0.08 15.36 -2.29
C THR A 41 -0.79 16.20 -3.24
N ASP A 42 -0.19 17.19 -3.89
CA ASP A 42 -0.83 17.98 -4.95
C ASP A 42 -0.81 17.29 -6.33
N ALA A 43 -0.14 16.14 -6.45
CA ALA A 43 -0.04 15.40 -7.70
C ALA A 43 -1.34 14.64 -8.00
N ARG A 44 -1.78 14.64 -9.26
CA ARG A 44 -2.98 13.91 -9.65
C ARG A 44 -2.61 12.48 -10.02
N ASP A 45 -3.50 11.52 -9.71
CA ASP A 45 -3.31 10.11 -10.07
C ASP A 45 -3.01 9.91 -11.56
N ALA A 46 -3.75 10.63 -12.42
CA ALA A 46 -3.57 10.61 -13.87
C ALA A 46 -2.17 11.00 -14.35
N ASP A 47 -1.41 11.74 -13.54
CA ASP A 47 -0.04 12.12 -13.88
C ASP A 47 0.94 10.92 -13.77
N TYR A 48 0.54 9.82 -13.11
CA TYR A 48 1.35 8.59 -12.90
C TYR A 48 0.79 7.33 -13.57
N GLN A 49 -0.30 7.44 -14.34
CA GLN A 49 -0.83 6.30 -15.08
C GLN A 49 0.11 5.94 -16.25
N VAL A 50 0.60 4.70 -16.26
CA VAL A 50 1.45 4.16 -17.32
C VAL A 50 0.60 3.25 -18.23
N PRO A 51 0.74 3.31 -19.58
CA PRO A 51 -0.01 2.47 -20.52
C PRO A 51 0.21 0.97 -20.34
#